data_AF-A0A4P8EE89-F1
#
_entry.id   AF-A0A4P8EE89-F1
#
_cell.length_a   1.000
_cell.length_b   1.000
_cell.length_c   1.000
_cell.angle_alpha   90.00
_cell.angle_beta   90.00
_cell.angle_gamma   90.00
#
_symmetry.space_group_name_H-M   'P 1'
#
loop_
_entity.id
_entity.type
_entity.pdbx_description
1 polymer ?
#
loop_
_entity_poly.entity_id
_entity_poly.type
_entity_poly.pdbx_seq_one_letter_code
_entity_poly.pdbx_strand_id
1 'polypeptide(L)'
;MKKQPNIRNKRSPANKGRFRFRFEQLIQTDFVLFLRHRLLHAEPYYFWFPVTMYLLSRGHRPFEIFARAQSTRELMRLFPMLGIEDRVPLDELVKVYSDDPQKAPIFNGGWDRLDIGRLTGHDQLGTRP
;
A
#
# COMPACT_ATOMS: atom_id res chain seq x y z
N MET A 1 23.46 -24.52 58.05
CA MET A 1 23.86 -24.15 56.67
C MET A 1 22.72 -23.37 56.01
N LYS A 2 22.92 -22.07 55.75
CA LYS A 2 21.92 -21.19 55.09
C LYS A 2 21.98 -21.44 53.58
N LYS A 3 20.87 -21.85 52.97
CA LYS A 3 20.76 -21.99 51.50
C LYS A 3 20.77 -20.59 50.86
N GLN A 4 21.69 -20.36 49.93
CA GLN A 4 21.69 -19.16 49.09
C GLN A 4 20.47 -19.17 48.16
N PRO A 5 19.80 -18.01 47.93
CA PRO A 5 18.69 -17.96 47.00
C PRO A 5 19.21 -18.06 45.56
N ASN A 6 18.61 -18.97 44.80
CA ASN A 6 18.88 -19.18 43.38
C ASN A 6 18.34 -17.97 42.59
N ILE A 7 19.25 -17.11 42.12
CA ILE A 7 18.92 -15.94 41.29
C ILE A 7 18.58 -16.46 39.88
N ARG A 8 17.33 -16.92 39.73
CA ARG A 8 16.75 -17.22 38.43
C ARG A 8 16.69 -15.91 37.65
N ASN A 9 17.50 -15.82 36.59
CA ASN A 9 17.52 -14.78 35.57
C ASN A 9 16.11 -14.21 35.30
N LYS A 10 15.75 -13.12 35.98
CA LYS A 10 14.67 -12.25 35.53
C LYS A 10 15.25 -11.48 34.36
N ARG A 11 15.15 -12.06 33.16
CA ARG A 11 15.26 -11.27 31.93
C ARG A 11 14.18 -10.20 32.05
N SER A 12 14.62 -8.97 32.33
CA SER A 12 13.79 -7.78 32.16
C SER A 12 13.09 -7.92 30.80
N PRO A 13 11.78 -7.70 30.67
CA PRO A 13 11.14 -7.80 29.37
C PRO A 13 11.87 -6.79 28.49
N ALA A 14 12.63 -7.32 27.52
CA ALA A 14 13.28 -6.51 26.53
C ALA A 14 12.19 -5.58 26.01
N ASN A 15 12.39 -4.29 26.22
CA ASN A 15 11.49 -3.25 25.75
C ASN A 15 11.58 -3.31 24.22
N LYS A 16 10.82 -4.23 23.64
CA LYS A 16 10.62 -4.34 22.20
C LYS A 16 9.88 -3.07 21.87
N GLY A 17 10.61 -2.04 21.45
CA GLY A 17 10.07 -0.84 20.84
C GLY A 17 9.16 -1.30 19.71
N ARG A 18 7.89 -1.51 20.03
CA ARG A 18 6.91 -2.06 19.12
C ARG A 18 6.40 -0.84 18.38
N PHE A 19 6.93 -0.62 17.18
CA PHE A 19 6.30 0.31 16.23
C PHE A 19 4.80 -0.03 16.20
N ARG A 20 3.95 0.99 16.43
CA ARG A 20 2.50 0.80 16.54
C ARG A 20 1.84 0.41 15.21
N PHE A 21 2.63 0.32 14.14
CA PHE A 21 2.23 -0.04 12.79
C PHE A 21 3.28 -0.97 12.17
N ARG A 22 2.84 -1.81 11.26
CA ARG A 22 3.70 -2.70 10.45
C ARG A 22 4.27 -1.92 9.27
N PHE A 23 5.44 -2.30 8.78
CA PHE A 23 6.09 -1.61 7.66
C PHE A 23 5.25 -1.67 6.37
N GLU A 24 4.54 -2.77 6.16
CA GLU A 24 3.60 -2.95 5.04
C GLU A 24 2.46 -1.90 5.06
N GLN A 25 2.08 -1.40 6.25
CA GLN A 25 1.07 -0.35 6.35
C GLN A 25 1.63 1.01 5.92
N LEU A 26 2.92 1.26 6.15
CA LEU A 26 3.60 2.46 5.62
C LEU A 26 3.65 2.41 4.09
N ILE A 27 4.07 1.27 3.53
CA ILE A 27 4.11 1.02 2.09
C ILE A 27 2.72 1.19 1.46
N GLN A 28 1.69 0.58 2.06
CA GLN A 28 0.30 0.73 1.61
C GLN A 28 -0.16 2.20 1.66
N THR A 29 0.18 2.94 2.72
CA THR A 29 -0.23 4.34 2.87
C THR A 29 0.43 5.22 1.81
N ASP A 30 1.73 5.03 1.57
CA ASP A 30 2.48 5.74 0.55
C ASP A 30 1.91 5.49 -0.87
N PHE A 31 1.49 4.25 -1.15
CA PHE A 31 0.80 3.91 -2.39
C PHE A 31 -0.59 4.58 -2.50
N VAL A 32 -1.37 4.61 -1.41
CA VAL A 32 -2.68 5.29 -1.39
C VAL A 32 -2.52 6.80 -1.64
N LEU A 33 -1.50 7.44 -1.05
CA LEU A 33 -1.21 8.86 -1.28
C LEU A 33 -0.79 9.13 -2.72
N PHE A 34 0.02 8.26 -3.32
CA PHE A 34 0.32 8.32 -4.74
C PHE A 34 -0.93 8.23 -5.60
N LEU A 35 -1.81 7.25 -5.36
CA LEU A 35 -3.06 7.12 -6.13
C LEU A 35 -3.94 8.35 -5.97
N ARG A 36 -4.17 8.79 -4.73
CA ARG A 36 -4.95 10.00 -4.45
C ARG A 36 -4.39 11.20 -5.21
N HIS A 37 -3.06 11.40 -5.17
CA HIS A 37 -2.43 12.50 -5.90
C HIS A 37 -2.67 12.39 -7.40
N ARG A 38 -2.49 11.20 -7.98
CA ARG A 38 -2.71 10.96 -9.43
C ARG A 38 -4.15 11.13 -9.87
N LEU A 39 -5.12 10.83 -8.99
CA LEU A 39 -6.53 10.95 -9.29
C LEU A 39 -7.03 12.40 -9.14
N LEU A 40 -6.47 13.17 -8.21
CA LEU A 40 -6.88 14.55 -7.94
C LEU A 40 -6.12 15.60 -8.77
N HIS A 41 -4.89 15.30 -9.19
CA HIS A 41 -3.99 16.28 -9.81
C HIS A 41 -3.43 15.77 -11.14
N ALA A 42 -3.66 16.57 -12.19
CA ALA A 42 -3.09 16.33 -13.53
C ALA A 42 -1.67 16.91 -13.69
N GLU A 43 -1.19 17.70 -12.74
CA GLU A 43 0.06 18.45 -12.87
C GLU A 43 1.31 17.55 -12.74
N PRO A 44 2.17 17.47 -13.78
CA PRO A 44 3.31 16.55 -13.79
C PRO A 44 4.53 17.03 -12.98
N TYR A 45 4.61 18.33 -12.64
CA TYR A 45 5.81 18.91 -12.02
C TYR A 45 5.93 18.66 -10.51
N TYR A 46 4.81 18.59 -9.79
CA TYR A 46 4.78 18.30 -8.36
C TYR A 46 3.85 17.13 -8.09
N PHE A 47 4.41 15.93 -7.99
CA PHE A 47 3.62 14.74 -7.68
C PHE A 47 4.20 13.94 -6.52
N TRP A 48 3.30 13.32 -5.75
CA TRP A 48 3.68 12.39 -4.70
C TRP A 48 4.31 11.14 -5.34
N PHE A 49 5.63 10.96 -5.22
CA PHE A 49 6.29 9.74 -5.66
C PHE A 49 6.32 8.72 -4.52
N PRO A 50 5.85 7.47 -4.70
CA PRO A 50 5.73 6.51 -3.61
C PRO A 50 7.09 5.83 -3.35
N VAL A 51 7.96 6.52 -2.62
CA VAL A 51 9.37 6.13 -2.37
C VAL A 51 9.48 4.77 -1.69
N THR A 52 8.52 4.40 -0.85
CA THR A 52 8.57 3.12 -0.12
C THR A 52 8.32 1.90 -1.02
N MET A 53 7.86 2.09 -2.26
CA MET A 53 7.69 0.99 -3.24
C MET A 53 9.00 0.30 -3.60
N TYR A 54 10.15 0.96 -3.44
CA TYR A 54 11.47 0.33 -3.61
C TYR A 54 11.69 -0.87 -2.68
N LEU A 55 10.95 -0.94 -1.58
CA LEU A 55 11.06 -1.98 -0.56
C LEU A 55 10.03 -3.11 -0.76
N LEU A 56 9.21 -3.00 -1.80
CA LEU A 56 8.22 -4.00 -2.13
C LEU A 56 8.91 -5.24 -2.72
N SER A 57 8.56 -6.43 -2.23
CA SER A 57 8.99 -7.65 -2.88
C SER A 57 8.34 -7.78 -4.27
N ARG A 58 9.10 -8.32 -5.23
CA ARG A 58 8.55 -8.70 -6.54
C ARG A 58 7.38 -9.67 -6.34
N GLY A 59 6.29 -9.44 -7.07
CA GLY A 59 5.10 -10.28 -6.98
C GLY A 59 4.25 -10.07 -5.71
N HIS A 60 4.37 -8.92 -5.03
CA HIS A 60 3.49 -8.58 -3.93
C HIS A 60 2.00 -8.76 -4.29
N ARG A 61 1.20 -9.24 -3.35
CA ARG A 61 -0.26 -9.35 -3.55
C ARG A 61 -0.91 -7.95 -3.50
N PRO A 62 -2.18 -7.79 -3.90
CA PRO A 62 -2.89 -6.53 -3.66
C PRO A 62 -2.76 -6.11 -2.19
N PHE A 63 -2.59 -4.80 -1.93
CA PHE A 63 -2.52 -4.34 -0.55
C PHE A 63 -3.84 -4.61 0.17
N GLU A 64 -3.76 -4.84 1.48
CA GLU A 64 -4.88 -5.29 2.33
C GLU A 64 -6.14 -4.43 2.16
N ILE A 65 -5.98 -3.11 2.08
CA ILE A 65 -7.12 -2.19 1.90
C ILE A 65 -7.87 -2.41 0.58
N PHE A 66 -7.17 -2.70 -0.52
CA PHE A 66 -7.79 -2.97 -1.81
C PHE A 66 -8.28 -4.42 -1.90
N ALA A 67 -7.53 -5.38 -1.33
CA ALA A 67 -7.99 -6.76 -1.22
C ALA A 67 -9.32 -6.89 -0.47
N ARG A 68 -9.55 -6.03 0.53
CA ARG A 68 -10.84 -5.94 1.25
C ARG A 68 -11.93 -5.24 0.44
N ALA A 69 -11.56 -4.27 -0.39
CA ALA A 69 -12.45 -3.57 -1.32
C ALA A 69 -13.00 -4.44 -2.46
N GLN A 70 -12.83 -5.77 -2.38
CA GLN A 70 -13.63 -6.72 -3.14
C GLN A 70 -15.12 -6.63 -2.77
N SER A 71 -15.46 -6.31 -1.51
CA SER A 71 -16.85 -6.02 -1.15
C SER A 71 -17.24 -4.60 -1.54
N THR A 72 -18.47 -4.43 -2.00
CA THR A 72 -19.01 -3.13 -2.39
C THR A 72 -18.95 -2.14 -1.23
N ARG A 73 -19.26 -2.61 -0.01
CA ARG A 73 -19.18 -1.80 1.21
C ARG A 73 -17.78 -1.27 1.50
N GLU A 74 -16.74 -2.10 1.36
CA GLU A 74 -15.36 -1.65 1.62
C GLU A 74 -14.84 -0.78 0.48
N LEU A 75 -15.26 -1.04 -0.77
CA LEU A 75 -14.95 -0.19 -1.92
C LEU A 75 -15.50 1.23 -1.72
N MET A 76 -16.75 1.37 -1.26
CA MET A 76 -17.33 2.68 -0.96
C MET A 76 -16.55 3.46 0.12
N ARG A 77 -15.88 2.76 1.06
CA ARG A 77 -15.02 3.41 2.06
C ARG A 77 -13.67 3.85 1.48
N LEU A 78 -13.22 3.22 0.42
CA LEU A 78 -11.96 3.52 -0.25
C LEU A 78 -12.05 4.79 -1.10
N PHE A 79 -13.18 5.03 -1.76
CA PHE A 79 -13.43 6.21 -2.59
C PHE A 79 -13.05 7.55 -1.94
N PRO A 80 -13.54 7.93 -0.74
CA PRO A 80 -13.16 9.19 -0.11
C PRO A 80 -11.66 9.25 0.26
N MET A 81 -11.01 8.10 0.53
CA MET A 81 -9.57 8.05 0.77
C MET A 81 -8.77 8.36 -0.50
N LEU A 82 -9.27 7.93 -1.66
CA LEU A 82 -8.69 8.23 -2.97
C LEU A 82 -9.11 9.61 -3.51
N GLY A 83 -10.14 10.23 -2.92
CA GLY A 83 -10.65 11.53 -3.35
C GLY A 83 -11.54 11.44 -4.59
N ILE A 84 -12.13 10.28 -4.84
CA ILE A 84 -13.04 10.02 -5.97
C ILE A 84 -14.42 9.67 -5.43
N GLU A 85 -15.45 9.83 -6.26
CA GLU A 85 -16.84 9.52 -5.89
C GLU A 85 -17.28 8.12 -6.35
N ASP A 86 -16.68 7.65 -7.45
CA ASP A 86 -16.92 6.35 -8.05
C ASP A 86 -15.61 5.71 -8.54
N ARG A 87 -15.74 4.56 -9.20
CA ARG A 87 -14.60 3.75 -9.66
C ARG A 87 -13.97 4.27 -10.97
N VAL A 88 -14.70 5.04 -11.78
CA VAL A 88 -14.30 5.40 -13.15
C VAL A 88 -12.91 6.03 -13.22
N PRO A 89 -12.54 7.00 -12.36
CA PRO A 89 -11.20 7.60 -12.41
C PRO A 89 -10.07 6.59 -12.13
N LEU A 90 -10.31 5.60 -11.27
CA LEU A 90 -9.34 4.56 -10.99
C LEU A 90 -9.21 3.58 -12.17
N ASP A 91 -10.32 3.25 -12.83
CA ASP A 91 -10.32 2.40 -14.03
C ASP A 91 -9.54 3.06 -15.17
N GLU A 92 -9.76 4.35 -15.39
CA GLU A 92 -9.03 5.15 -16.36
C GLU A 92 -7.53 5.21 -16.04
N LEU A 93 -7.15 5.44 -14.78
CA LEU A 93 -5.75 5.48 -14.37
C LEU A 93 -5.04 4.13 -14.60
N VAL A 94 -5.70 3.02 -14.27
CA VAL A 94 -5.16 1.67 -14.54
C VAL A 94 -4.99 1.47 -16.04
N LYS A 95 -5.98 1.86 -16.85
CA LYS A 95 -5.91 1.78 -18.31
C LYS A 95 -4.76 2.60 -18.88
N VAL A 96 -4.55 3.84 -18.42
CA VAL A 96 -3.46 4.71 -18.89
C VAL A 96 -2.09 4.04 -18.72
N TYR A 97 -1.83 3.39 -17.59
CA TYR A 97 -0.55 2.70 -17.35
C TYR A 97 -0.47 1.33 -18.01
N SER A 98 -1.60 0.68 -18.27
CA SER A 98 -1.62 -0.56 -19.03
C SER A 98 -1.35 -0.32 -20.51
N ASP A 99 -1.92 0.75 -21.08
CA ASP A 99 -1.76 1.13 -22.49
C ASP A 99 -0.36 1.72 -22.75
N ASP A 100 0.13 2.54 -21.82
CA ASP A 100 1.46 3.13 -21.89
C ASP A 100 2.23 2.92 -20.58
N PRO A 101 2.92 1.77 -20.45
CA PRO A 101 3.71 1.49 -19.26
C PRO A 101 4.84 2.48 -19.01
N GLN A 102 5.22 3.35 -19.97
CA GLN A 102 6.28 4.36 -19.76
C GLN A 102 5.82 5.49 -18.83
N LYS A 103 4.50 5.68 -18.70
CA LYS A 103 3.91 6.68 -17.79
C LYS A 103 3.89 6.23 -16.33
N ALA A 104 4.05 4.92 -16.07
CA ALA A 104 4.08 4.39 -14.73
C ALA A 104 5.39 4.79 -14.01
N PRO A 105 5.35 5.07 -12.69
CA PRO A 105 6.56 5.24 -11.90
C PRO A 105 7.52 4.06 -12.03
N ILE A 106 8.80 4.38 -12.17
CA ILE A 106 9.88 3.42 -12.35
C ILE A 106 10.71 3.36 -11.06
N PHE A 107 11.07 2.14 -10.67
CA PHE A 107 11.92 1.84 -9.53
C PHE A 107 13.13 1.01 -9.95
N ASN A 108 14.06 0.82 -9.03
CA ASN A 108 15.28 0.03 -9.19
C ASN A 108 16.05 0.37 -10.49
N GLY A 109 16.16 1.65 -10.85
CA GLY A 109 16.95 2.07 -12.02
C GLY A 109 16.40 1.64 -13.39
N GLY A 110 15.11 1.33 -13.50
CA GLY A 110 14.49 0.96 -14.79
C GLY A 110 13.80 -0.40 -14.80
N TRP A 111 14.19 -1.29 -13.89
CA TRP A 111 13.82 -2.71 -13.96
C TRP A 111 12.38 -2.98 -13.49
N ASP A 112 11.86 -2.19 -12.56
CA ASP A 112 10.55 -2.41 -11.98
C ASP A 112 9.63 -1.21 -12.25
N ARG A 113 8.42 -1.48 -12.72
CA ARG A 113 7.38 -0.47 -12.96
C ARG A 113 6.24 -0.66 -11.98
N LEU A 114 5.62 0.44 -11.58
CA LEU A 114 4.43 0.38 -10.75
C LEU A 114 3.28 -0.24 -11.53
N ASP A 115 2.72 -1.31 -10.99
CA ASP A 115 1.55 -1.98 -11.55
C ASP A 115 0.36 -1.71 -10.64
N ILE A 116 -0.43 -0.67 -10.97
CA ILE A 116 -1.61 -0.30 -10.17
C ILE A 116 -2.64 -1.41 -10.21
N GLY A 117 -2.87 -2.04 -11.37
CA GLY A 117 -3.87 -3.08 -11.55
C GLY A 117 -3.63 -4.24 -10.57
N ARG A 118 -2.39 -4.75 -10.53
CA ARG A 118 -1.99 -5.80 -9.59
C ARG A 118 -2.03 -5.35 -8.13
N LEU A 119 -1.52 -4.17 -7.80
CA LEU A 119 -1.42 -3.72 -6.41
C LEU A 119 -2.76 -3.34 -5.79
N THR A 120 -3.75 -3.02 -6.62
CA THR A 120 -5.14 -2.79 -6.21
C THR A 120 -6.00 -4.05 -6.34
N GLY A 121 -5.55 -5.09 -7.05
CA GLY A 121 -6.42 -6.23 -7.37
C GLY A 121 -7.65 -5.76 -8.17
N HIS A 122 -7.42 -4.86 -9.12
CA HIS A 122 -8.41 -4.03 -9.80
C HIS A 122 -9.64 -4.81 -10.26
N ASP A 123 -9.46 -5.93 -10.96
CA ASP A 123 -10.56 -6.76 -11.48
C ASP A 123 -11.51 -7.28 -10.40
N GLN A 124 -11.06 -7.37 -9.15
CA GLN A 124 -11.82 -7.94 -8.05
C GLN A 124 -12.58 -6.88 -7.23
N LEU A 125 -12.31 -5.58 -7.45
CA LEU A 125 -12.94 -4.51 -6.68
C LEU A 125 -14.47 -4.50 -6.86
N GLY A 126 -15.22 -4.50 -5.75
CA GLY A 126 -16.69 -4.49 -5.77
C GLY A 126 -17.35 -5.72 -6.40
N THR A 127 -16.61 -6.78 -6.70
CA THR A 127 -17.17 -8.02 -7.27
C THR A 127 -17.98 -8.83 -6.26
N ARG A 128 -17.84 -8.53 -4.97
CA ARG A 128 -18.58 -9.14 -3.88
C ARG A 128 -19.59 -8.12 -3.29
N PRO A 129 -20.75 -8.60 -2.81
CA PRO A 129 -21.68 -7.76 -2.05
C PRO A 129 -21.00 -7.07 -0.85
#